data_AF-A0AA46SUA6-F1
#
_entry.id   AF-A0AA46SUA6-F1
#
_cell.length_a   1.000
_cell.length_b   1.000
_cell.length_c   1.000
_cell.angle_alpha   90.00
_cell.angle_beta   90.00
_cell.angle_gamma   90.00
#
_symmetry.space_group_name_H-M   'P 1'
#
loop_
_entity.id
_entity.type
_entity.pdbx_description
1 polymer ?
#
loop_
_entity_poly.entity_id
_entity_poly.type
_entity_poly.pdbx_seq_one_letter_code
_entity_poly.pdbx_strand_id
1 'polypeptide(L)'
;MQKLSSFGDIRQTGFCVHCGGSTESLDHAPSKVFLDIPYPPTRPTLPSCIECNNQLSSDEEYLACFIECVICGTTEPASLAREKIAKALRRNSKLRQLIETSKIQTEPGEDAPLVWIPDEARVRQVVLKLARCHAAYELNEPQLSAPSHLSILPLPTLSETQREHFETPPDSSVWPEVGSRAMQRLLIADEAYSMGWITVQEGRYRYMAIGAEAVMIRGVLSEYLGYEVIWAN
;
A
#
# COMPACT_ATOMS: atom_id res chain seq x y z
N MET A 1 -13.59 2.38 -5.09
CA MET A 1 -12.98 2.45 -6.43
C MET A 1 -13.93 1.95 -7.52
N GLN A 2 -14.23 2.76 -8.54
CA GLN A 2 -14.95 2.34 -9.75
C GLN A 2 -14.08 1.41 -10.61
N LYS A 3 -14.68 0.38 -11.22
CA LYS A 3 -13.99 -0.54 -12.14
C LYS A 3 -13.78 0.15 -13.49
N LEU A 4 -12.51 0.33 -13.89
CA LEU A 4 -12.14 0.81 -15.23
C LEU A 4 -11.37 -0.28 -15.98
N SER A 5 -11.67 -0.42 -17.26
CA SER A 5 -10.91 -1.27 -18.18
C SER A 5 -9.54 -0.65 -18.45
N SER A 6 -8.51 -1.45 -18.72
CA SER A 6 -7.28 -0.90 -19.32
C SER A 6 -7.42 -0.93 -20.84
N PHE A 7 -7.01 0.15 -21.49
CA PHE A 7 -6.84 0.23 -22.94
C PHE A 7 -5.38 0.52 -23.32
N GLY A 8 -4.46 0.46 -22.35
CA GLY A 8 -3.04 0.66 -22.58
C GLY A 8 -2.38 -0.52 -23.29
N ASP A 9 -1.11 -0.37 -23.64
CA ASP A 9 -0.37 -1.33 -24.45
C ASP A 9 -0.21 -2.67 -23.73
N ILE A 10 -0.58 -3.77 -24.39
CA ILE A 10 -0.47 -5.12 -23.84
C ILE A 10 0.98 -5.51 -23.51
N ARG A 11 1.97 -4.92 -24.18
CA ARG A 11 3.40 -5.15 -23.95
C ARG A 11 3.82 -4.75 -22.54
N GLN A 12 3.09 -3.83 -21.90
CA GLN A 12 3.33 -3.39 -20.51
C GLN A 12 2.66 -4.30 -19.47
N THR A 13 1.94 -5.34 -19.91
CA THR A 13 1.18 -6.25 -19.02
C THR A 13 1.50 -7.73 -19.22
N GLY A 14 2.47 -8.06 -20.09
CA GLY A 14 2.81 -9.44 -20.47
C GLY A 14 3.82 -10.16 -19.58
N PHE A 15 4.17 -9.61 -18.42
CA PHE A 15 5.25 -10.10 -17.56
C PHE A 15 4.92 -9.91 -16.07
N CYS A 16 5.67 -10.58 -15.21
CA CYS A 16 5.54 -10.42 -13.77
C CYS A 16 5.75 -8.94 -13.38
N VAL A 17 4.73 -8.33 -12.77
CA VAL A 17 4.76 -6.90 -12.36
C VAL A 17 5.93 -6.55 -11.43
N HIS A 18 6.48 -7.54 -10.72
CA HIS A 18 7.55 -7.34 -9.75
C HIS A 18 8.96 -7.50 -10.32
N CYS A 19 9.17 -8.45 -11.22
CA CYS A 19 10.51 -8.83 -11.69
C CYS A 19 10.69 -8.85 -13.21
N GLY A 20 9.63 -8.65 -13.99
CA GLY A 20 9.67 -8.74 -15.46
C GLY A 20 9.77 -10.17 -16.01
N GLY A 21 9.72 -11.18 -15.14
CA GLY A 21 9.77 -12.60 -15.51
C GLY A 21 8.44 -13.15 -16.05
N SER A 22 8.33 -14.47 -16.06
CA SER A 22 7.13 -15.21 -16.52
C SER A 22 5.89 -14.91 -15.68
N THR A 23 4.72 -15.06 -16.30
CA THR A 23 3.41 -14.86 -15.67
C THR A 23 2.75 -16.20 -15.38
N GLU A 24 2.99 -16.73 -14.19
CA GLU A 24 2.50 -18.04 -13.74
C GLU A 24 1.35 -17.93 -12.74
N SER A 25 1.10 -16.71 -12.24
CA SER A 25 0.16 -16.41 -11.18
C SER A 25 -0.45 -15.01 -11.35
N LEU A 26 -1.37 -14.68 -10.46
CA LEU A 26 -2.04 -13.39 -10.37
C LEU A 26 -1.92 -12.85 -8.95
N ASP A 27 -1.33 -11.68 -8.82
CA ASP A 27 -1.17 -10.96 -7.55
C ASP A 27 -2.25 -9.89 -7.40
N HIS A 28 -2.71 -9.65 -6.18
CA HIS A 28 -3.82 -8.70 -5.93
C HIS A 28 -3.28 -7.28 -5.69
N ALA A 29 -3.93 -6.29 -6.30
CA ALA A 29 -3.55 -4.88 -6.22
C ALA A 29 -4.72 -4.01 -5.70
N PRO A 30 -4.86 -3.72 -4.40
CA PRO A 30 -3.92 -4.07 -3.33
C PRO A 30 -4.13 -5.48 -2.77
N SER A 31 -3.15 -5.92 -1.99
CA SER A 31 -3.14 -7.21 -1.32
C SER A 31 -4.31 -7.33 -0.34
N LYS A 32 -4.98 -8.49 -0.35
CA LYS A 32 -6.20 -8.72 0.44
C LYS A 32 -6.02 -8.53 1.94
N VAL A 33 -4.80 -8.70 2.48
CA VAL A 33 -4.56 -8.57 3.92
C VAL A 33 -4.82 -7.15 4.44
N PHE A 34 -4.66 -6.14 3.59
CA PHE A 34 -4.91 -4.74 3.90
C PHE A 34 -6.37 -4.30 3.71
N LEU A 35 -7.26 -5.24 3.39
CA LEU A 35 -8.69 -4.98 3.19
C LEU A 35 -9.55 -5.77 4.17
N ASP A 36 -10.69 -5.21 4.51
CA ASP A 36 -11.69 -5.79 5.39
C ASP A 36 -12.92 -6.28 4.64
N ILE A 37 -13.69 -7.15 5.28
CA ILE A 37 -14.99 -7.64 4.78
C ILE A 37 -16.08 -6.67 5.25
N PRO A 38 -17.01 -6.23 4.37
CA PRO A 38 -17.14 -6.60 2.97
C PRO A 38 -16.03 -5.98 2.11
N TYR A 39 -15.43 -6.82 1.26
CA TYR A 39 -14.37 -6.37 0.37
C TYR A 39 -14.89 -5.36 -0.67
N PRO A 40 -14.02 -4.48 -1.17
CA PRO A 40 -14.35 -3.61 -2.30
C PRO A 40 -14.89 -4.41 -3.50
N PRO A 41 -15.83 -3.84 -4.27
CA PRO A 41 -16.45 -4.52 -5.42
C PRO A 41 -15.41 -4.87 -6.50
N THR A 42 -14.34 -4.08 -6.59
CA THR A 42 -13.21 -4.32 -7.47
C THR A 42 -11.99 -4.75 -6.68
N ARG A 43 -11.40 -5.88 -7.08
CA ARG A 43 -10.11 -6.35 -6.57
C ARG A 43 -9.27 -6.72 -7.79
N PRO A 44 -8.56 -5.75 -8.39
CA PRO A 44 -7.82 -6.05 -9.59
C PRO A 44 -6.65 -6.96 -9.25
N THR A 45 -6.24 -7.71 -10.26
CA THR A 45 -5.10 -8.60 -10.19
C THR A 45 -4.15 -8.29 -11.34
N LEU A 46 -2.86 -8.44 -11.08
CA LEU A 46 -1.80 -8.21 -12.05
C LEU A 46 -1.01 -9.50 -12.27
N PRO A 47 -0.46 -9.71 -13.47
CA PRO A 47 0.39 -10.87 -13.73
C PRO A 47 1.63 -10.90 -12.84
N SER A 48 1.95 -12.07 -12.30
CA SER A 48 3.12 -12.27 -11.44
C SER A 48 3.70 -13.67 -11.65
N CYS A 49 4.98 -13.86 -11.32
CA CYS A 49 5.52 -15.21 -11.13
C CYS A 49 5.08 -15.76 -9.76
N ILE A 50 5.18 -17.07 -9.56
CA ILE A 50 4.82 -17.72 -8.30
C ILE A 50 5.77 -17.28 -7.17
N GLU A 51 7.06 -17.11 -7.48
CA GLU A 51 8.08 -16.71 -6.51
C GLU A 51 7.76 -15.34 -5.90
N CYS A 52 7.60 -14.30 -6.72
CA CYS A 52 7.29 -12.95 -6.21
C CYS A 52 5.94 -12.90 -5.48
N ASN A 53 4.92 -13.64 -5.95
CA ASN A 53 3.60 -13.64 -5.31
C ASN A 53 3.68 -14.26 -3.90
N ASN A 54 4.43 -15.36 -3.74
CA ASN A 54 4.50 -16.08 -2.48
C ASN A 54 5.51 -15.48 -1.50
N GLN A 55 6.66 -14.98 -1.98
CA GLN A 55 7.77 -14.52 -1.13
C GLN A 55 7.35 -13.43 -0.15
N LEU A 56 6.41 -12.56 -0.54
CA LEU A 56 5.97 -11.43 0.28
C LEU A 56 4.74 -11.73 1.15
N SER A 57 4.13 -12.91 1.04
CA SER A 57 2.90 -13.23 1.77
C SER A 57 3.08 -13.13 3.29
N SER A 58 4.22 -13.56 3.83
CA SER A 58 4.51 -13.44 5.27
C SER A 58 4.79 -12.01 5.70
N ASP A 59 5.36 -11.19 4.83
CA ASP A 59 5.72 -9.80 5.14
C ASP A 59 4.48 -8.90 5.09
N GLU A 60 3.55 -9.20 4.18
CA GLU A 60 2.22 -8.59 4.16
C GLU A 60 1.40 -8.95 5.41
N GLU A 61 1.40 -10.22 5.83
CA GLU A 61 0.77 -10.64 7.09
C GLU A 61 1.41 -9.93 8.28
N TYR A 62 2.74 -9.85 8.32
CA TYR A 62 3.47 -9.10 9.34
C TYR A 62 3.05 -7.64 9.40
N LEU A 63 3.11 -6.92 8.27
CA LEU A 63 2.81 -5.48 8.24
C LEU A 63 1.36 -5.20 8.63
N ALA A 64 0.41 -5.98 8.12
CA ALA A 64 -1.00 -5.81 8.45
C ALA A 64 -1.28 -6.06 9.94
N CYS A 65 -0.64 -7.07 10.54
CA CYS A 65 -0.74 -7.33 11.98
C CYS A 65 -0.06 -6.23 12.79
N PHE A 66 1.13 -5.80 12.38
CA PHE A 66 1.88 -4.75 13.05
C PHE A 66 1.09 -3.44 13.12
N ILE A 67 0.54 -2.96 12.00
CA ILE A 67 -0.28 -1.74 11.96
C ILE A 67 -1.47 -1.84 12.92
N GLU A 68 -2.19 -2.96 12.92
CA GLU A 68 -3.34 -3.16 13.81
C GLU A 68 -2.93 -3.14 15.29
N CYS A 69 -1.83 -3.83 15.64
CA CYS A 69 -1.32 -3.85 17.00
C CYS A 69 -0.88 -2.47 17.48
N VAL A 70 -0.26 -1.68 16.61
CA VAL A 70 0.15 -0.30 16.95
C VAL A 70 -1.08 0.58 17.19
N ILE A 71 -2.07 0.53 16.30
CA ILE A 71 -3.32 1.29 16.44
C ILE A 71 -4.07 0.91 17.73
N CYS A 72 -4.12 -0.39 18.06
CA CYS A 72 -4.79 -0.87 19.27
C CYS A 72 -3.93 -0.79 20.54
N GLY A 73 -2.63 -0.48 20.42
CA GLY A 73 -1.68 -0.46 21.54
C GLY A 73 -1.42 -1.83 22.17
N THR A 74 -1.74 -2.94 21.50
CA THR A 74 -1.65 -4.29 22.08
C THR A 74 -1.47 -5.38 21.02
N THR A 75 -0.85 -6.50 21.40
CA THR A 75 -0.81 -7.72 20.57
C THR A 75 -1.83 -8.76 21.00
N GLU A 76 -2.68 -8.47 21.99
CA GLU A 76 -3.71 -9.40 22.48
C GLU A 76 -4.85 -9.55 21.48
N PRO A 77 -5.06 -10.74 20.86
CA PRO A 77 -6.07 -10.90 19.81
C PRO A 77 -7.51 -10.63 20.24
N ALA A 78 -7.83 -10.73 21.54
CA ALA A 78 -9.17 -10.42 22.04
C ALA A 78 -9.47 -8.90 22.03
N SER A 79 -8.44 -8.07 21.97
CA SER A 79 -8.54 -6.60 22.06
C SER A 79 -8.32 -5.90 20.72
N LEU A 80 -8.17 -6.64 19.62
CA LEU A 80 -7.99 -6.06 18.28
C LEU A 80 -9.34 -5.78 17.61
N ALA A 81 -9.41 -4.71 16.83
CA ALA A 81 -10.63 -4.33 16.12
C ALA A 81 -10.88 -5.24 14.90
N ARG A 82 -9.82 -5.67 14.21
CA ARG A 82 -9.90 -6.49 13.00
C ARG A 82 -9.86 -7.98 13.32
N GLU A 83 -11.01 -8.65 13.27
CA GLU A 83 -11.12 -10.10 13.56
C GLU A 83 -10.22 -10.96 12.65
N LYS A 84 -9.96 -10.53 11.41
CA LYS A 84 -9.02 -11.20 10.51
C LYS A 84 -7.60 -11.21 11.07
N ILE A 85 -7.16 -10.08 11.62
CA ILE A 85 -5.84 -9.94 12.25
C ILE A 85 -5.80 -10.71 13.57
N ALA A 86 -6.86 -10.61 14.38
CA ALA A 86 -6.99 -11.40 15.59
C ALA A 86 -6.83 -12.90 15.33
N LYS A 87 -7.51 -13.44 14.31
CA LYS A 87 -7.35 -14.84 13.88
C LYS A 87 -5.92 -15.17 13.44
N ALA A 88 -5.26 -14.27 12.70
CA ALA A 88 -3.88 -14.48 12.27
C ALA A 88 -2.94 -14.60 13.47
N LEU A 89 -3.05 -13.70 14.45
CA LEU A 89 -2.21 -13.71 15.66
C LEU A 89 -2.55 -14.85 16.63
N ARG A 90 -3.81 -15.30 16.71
CA ARG A 90 -4.17 -16.53 17.46
C ARG A 90 -3.52 -17.77 16.85
N ARG A 91 -3.47 -17.85 15.51
CA ARG A 91 -2.87 -18.98 14.78
C ARG A 91 -1.35 -18.94 14.78
N ASN A 92 -0.76 -17.75 14.75
CA ASN A 92 0.68 -17.55 14.59
C ASN A 92 1.28 -16.85 15.82
N SER A 93 1.49 -17.63 16.88
CA SER A 93 2.06 -17.12 18.15
C SER A 93 3.47 -16.56 17.99
N LYS A 94 4.27 -17.08 17.05
CA LYS A 94 5.61 -16.55 16.74
C LYS A 94 5.53 -15.14 16.17
N LEU A 95 4.60 -14.88 15.25
CA LEU A 95 4.37 -13.54 14.72
C LEU A 95 3.88 -12.58 15.80
N ARG A 96 2.94 -13.02 16.65
CA ARG A 96 2.47 -12.22 17.79
C ARG A 96 3.64 -11.83 18.71
N GLN A 97 4.48 -12.80 19.08
CA GLN A 97 5.65 -12.56 19.93
C GLN A 97 6.66 -11.61 19.26
N LEU A 98 6.92 -11.79 17.96
CA LEU A 98 7.80 -10.92 17.19
C LEU A 98 7.34 -9.44 17.27
N ILE A 99 6.03 -9.20 17.07
CA ILE A 99 5.46 -7.84 17.17
C ILE A 99 5.52 -7.35 18.62
N GLU A 100 5.18 -8.18 19.60
CA GLU A 100 5.22 -7.81 21.02
C GLU A 100 6.63 -7.39 21.45
N THR A 101 7.67 -8.09 21.00
CA THR A 101 9.07 -7.74 21.30
C THR A 101 9.55 -6.45 20.65
N SER A 102 8.81 -5.91 19.67
CA SER A 102 9.11 -4.61 19.07
C SER A 102 8.58 -3.41 19.87
N LYS A 103 7.75 -3.68 20.89
CA LYS A 103 7.17 -2.67 21.75
C LYS A 103 8.18 -2.22 22.81
N ILE A 104 8.42 -0.92 22.86
CA ILE A 104 9.28 -0.26 23.83
C ILE A 104 8.42 0.66 24.69
N GLN A 105 8.53 0.48 25.99
CA GLN A 105 7.96 1.39 26.96
C GLN A 105 9.05 2.38 27.37
N THR A 106 8.85 3.66 27.07
CA THR A 106 9.89 4.69 27.22
C THR A 106 10.14 5.07 28.68
N GLU A 107 9.12 4.92 29.54
CA GLU A 107 9.21 5.20 30.97
C GLU A 107 8.40 4.17 31.80
N PRO A 108 8.74 3.92 33.07
CA PRO A 108 7.91 3.08 33.95
C PRO A 108 6.57 3.76 34.28
N GLY A 109 5.46 3.11 33.97
CA GLY A 109 4.12 3.59 34.31
C GLY A 109 3.06 3.14 33.31
N GLU A 110 1.83 2.89 33.76
CA GLU A 110 0.73 2.42 32.89
C GLU A 110 0.39 3.41 31.76
N ASP A 111 0.64 4.70 31.96
CA ASP A 111 0.38 5.77 30.99
C ASP A 111 1.59 6.14 30.10
N ALA A 112 2.71 5.43 30.22
CA ALA A 112 3.90 5.75 29.44
C ALA A 112 3.67 5.51 27.93
N PRO A 113 4.14 6.42 27.05
CA PRO A 113 3.99 6.26 25.61
C PRO A 113 4.62 4.96 25.12
N LEU A 114 3.85 4.17 24.36
CA LEU A 114 4.34 2.98 23.70
C LEU A 114 4.95 3.35 22.34
N VAL A 115 6.21 2.99 22.14
CA VAL A 115 6.89 3.10 20.86
C VAL A 115 7.03 1.71 20.27
N TRP A 116 6.73 1.55 18.98
CA TRP A 116 6.83 0.26 18.30
C TRP A 116 7.83 0.38 17.14
N ILE A 117 8.83 -0.51 17.11
CA ILE A 117 9.87 -0.50 16.06
C ILE A 117 9.58 -1.59 15.02
N PRO A 118 9.14 -1.24 13.80
CA PRO A 118 8.88 -2.24 12.77
C PRO A 118 10.17 -2.89 12.26
N ASP A 119 10.04 -4.10 11.70
CA ASP A 119 11.04 -4.69 10.81
C ASP A 119 11.03 -3.90 9.49
N GLU A 120 11.89 -2.89 9.41
CA GLU A 120 11.96 -1.97 8.28
C GLU A 120 12.12 -2.67 6.93
N ALA A 121 12.89 -3.76 6.88
CA ALA A 121 13.12 -4.49 5.64
C ALA A 121 11.81 -5.09 5.11
N ARG A 122 11.01 -5.73 5.98
CA ARG A 122 9.69 -6.26 5.60
C ARG A 122 8.75 -5.16 5.15
N VAL A 123 8.68 -4.05 5.90
CA VAL A 123 7.79 -2.94 5.53
C VAL A 123 8.16 -2.35 4.17
N ARG A 124 9.46 -2.13 3.93
CA ARG A 124 9.96 -1.60 2.64
C ARG A 124 9.61 -2.52 1.47
N GLN A 125 9.76 -3.83 1.62
CA GLN A 125 9.45 -4.79 0.57
C GLN A 125 7.95 -4.81 0.22
N VAL A 126 7.08 -4.74 1.24
CA VAL A 126 5.63 -4.68 1.03
C VAL A 126 5.22 -3.36 0.38
N VAL A 127 5.74 -2.23 0.84
CA VAL A 127 5.46 -0.91 0.26
C VAL A 127 5.89 -0.86 -1.20
N LEU A 128 7.09 -1.35 -1.52
CA LEU A 128 7.57 -1.41 -2.89
C LEU A 128 6.67 -2.27 -3.78
N LYS A 129 6.24 -3.44 -3.28
CA LYS A 129 5.28 -4.32 -3.97
C LYS A 129 3.98 -3.59 -4.28
N LEU A 130 3.37 -2.96 -3.27
CA LEU A 130 2.12 -2.22 -3.43
C LEU A 130 2.26 -1.09 -4.44
N ALA A 131 3.36 -0.32 -4.36
CA ALA A 131 3.62 0.78 -5.28
C ALA A 131 3.80 0.31 -6.72
N ARG A 132 4.57 -0.76 -6.97
CA ARG A 132 4.72 -1.36 -8.32
C ARG A 132 3.38 -1.80 -8.90
N CYS A 133 2.55 -2.44 -8.08
CA CYS A 133 1.21 -2.84 -8.48
C CYS A 133 0.36 -1.62 -8.88
N HIS A 134 0.38 -0.54 -8.11
CA HIS A 134 -0.41 0.65 -8.43
C HIS A 134 0.10 1.39 -9.66
N ALA A 135 1.42 1.48 -9.86
CA ALA A 135 2.01 2.05 -11.07
C ALA A 135 1.56 1.28 -12.32
N ALA A 136 1.71 -0.05 -12.31
CA ALA A 136 1.28 -0.89 -13.42
C ALA A 136 -0.23 -0.88 -13.64
N TYR A 137 -1.04 -0.86 -12.58
CA TYR A 137 -2.50 -0.90 -12.69
C TYR A 137 -3.09 0.44 -13.13
N GLU A 138 -2.72 1.55 -12.50
CA GLU A 138 -3.37 2.83 -12.77
C GLU A 138 -2.74 3.57 -13.96
N LEU A 139 -1.40 3.56 -14.05
CA LEU A 139 -0.65 4.34 -15.03
C LEU A 139 -0.33 3.55 -16.29
N ASN A 140 -0.40 2.21 -16.23
CA ASN A 140 0.13 1.31 -17.26
C ASN A 140 1.66 1.38 -17.41
N GLU A 141 2.35 1.92 -16.39
CA GLU A 141 3.81 2.11 -16.36
C GLU A 141 4.46 1.19 -15.30
N PRO A 142 4.77 -0.08 -15.64
CA PRO A 142 5.38 -1.02 -14.69
C PRO A 142 6.81 -0.62 -14.33
N GLN A 143 7.13 -0.62 -13.03
CA GLN A 143 8.41 -0.16 -12.50
C GLN A 143 9.26 -1.31 -11.94
N LEU A 144 10.18 -1.84 -12.76
CA LEU A 144 11.01 -3.01 -12.40
C LEU A 144 12.31 -2.65 -11.67
N SER A 145 12.81 -1.44 -11.85
CA SER A 145 14.02 -0.93 -11.20
C SER A 145 13.77 -0.59 -9.73
N ALA A 146 14.87 -0.33 -9.01
CA ALA A 146 14.78 0.26 -7.69
C ALA A 146 14.28 1.72 -7.81
N PRO A 147 13.41 2.18 -6.88
CA PRO A 147 12.96 3.56 -6.89
C PRO A 147 14.08 4.52 -6.53
N SER A 148 14.03 5.74 -7.06
CA SER A 148 14.93 6.84 -6.67
C SER A 148 14.58 7.37 -5.28
N HIS A 149 13.33 7.23 -4.84
CA HIS A 149 12.87 7.60 -3.52
C HIS A 149 11.88 6.59 -2.96
N LEU A 150 12.03 6.23 -1.68
CA LEU A 150 11.05 5.44 -0.93
C LEU A 150 11.02 5.92 0.52
N SER A 151 9.90 6.52 0.91
CA SER A 151 9.61 6.99 2.26
C SER A 151 8.40 6.28 2.85
N ILE A 152 8.46 6.00 4.15
CA ILE A 152 7.41 5.34 4.93
C ILE A 152 7.30 6.09 6.25
N LEU A 153 6.08 6.47 6.63
CA LEU A 153 5.87 7.41 7.72
C LEU A 153 4.53 7.13 8.43
N PRO A 154 4.51 7.08 9.77
CA PRO A 154 3.26 7.13 10.53
C PRO A 154 2.63 8.51 10.38
N LEU A 155 1.43 8.59 9.81
CA LEU A 155 0.69 9.84 9.61
C LEU A 155 0.50 10.64 10.91
N PRO A 156 0.27 10.04 12.10
CA PRO A 156 0.15 10.78 13.36
C PRO A 156 1.43 11.51 13.78
N THR A 157 2.59 11.17 13.21
CA THR A 157 3.88 11.79 13.56
C THR A 157 4.22 13.00 12.69
N LEU A 158 3.42 13.27 11.66
CA LEU A 158 3.64 14.42 10.78
C LEU A 158 3.14 15.71 11.43
N SER A 159 3.86 16.80 11.19
CA SER A 159 3.31 18.13 11.40
C SER A 159 2.15 18.39 10.42
N GLU A 160 1.33 19.39 10.72
CA GLU A 160 0.22 19.81 9.84
C GLU A 160 0.72 20.14 8.42
N THR A 161 1.81 20.89 8.28
CA THR A 161 2.42 21.21 6.98
C THR A 161 2.95 19.97 6.25
N GLN A 162 3.59 19.04 6.96
CA GLN A 162 4.08 17.80 6.35
C GLN A 162 2.91 16.93 5.88
N ARG A 163 1.83 16.88 6.67
CA ARG A 163 0.62 16.15 6.33
C ARG A 163 -0.07 16.77 5.13
N GLU A 164 -0.23 18.09 5.10
CA GLU A 164 -0.81 18.81 3.96
C GLU A 164 -0.01 18.57 2.68
N HIS A 165 1.33 18.63 2.74
CA HIS A 165 2.18 18.34 1.59
C HIS A 165 2.03 16.90 1.09
N PHE A 166 1.94 15.92 1.99
CA PHE A 166 1.74 14.51 1.63
C PHE A 166 0.35 14.26 1.03
N GLU A 167 -0.68 14.92 1.54
CA GLU A 167 -2.08 14.75 1.10
C GLU A 167 -2.36 15.48 -0.22
N THR A 168 -1.65 16.57 -0.50
CA THR A 168 -1.83 17.38 -1.70
C THR A 168 -1.13 16.73 -2.91
N PRO A 169 -1.84 16.41 -4.00
CA PRO A 169 -1.19 15.96 -5.23
C PRO A 169 -0.22 17.02 -5.76
N PRO A 170 0.97 16.64 -6.26
CA PRO A 170 1.80 17.58 -7.00
C PRO A 170 1.07 18.09 -8.25
N ASP A 171 1.31 19.35 -8.59
CA ASP A 171 0.86 19.93 -9.85
C ASP A 171 1.53 19.19 -11.02
N SER A 172 0.73 18.54 -11.85
CA SER A 172 1.19 17.92 -13.09
C SER A 172 0.48 18.57 -14.27
N SER A 173 1.25 19.19 -15.16
CA SER A 173 0.78 19.63 -16.47
C SER A 173 0.85 18.51 -17.52
N VAL A 174 1.32 17.32 -17.12
CA VAL A 174 1.56 16.18 -18.02
C VAL A 174 0.37 15.22 -17.96
N TRP A 175 -0.10 14.83 -19.14
CA TRP A 175 -1.20 13.89 -19.28
C TRP A 175 -0.68 12.45 -19.06
N PRO A 176 -1.43 11.60 -18.33
CA PRO A 176 -1.11 10.19 -18.18
C PRO A 176 -1.08 9.45 -19.52
N GLU A 177 -0.46 8.27 -19.54
CA GLU A 177 -0.39 7.43 -20.73
C GLU A 177 -1.79 7.20 -21.35
N VAL A 178 -1.88 7.33 -22.67
CA VAL A 178 -3.12 7.13 -23.40
C VAL A 178 -3.61 5.69 -23.22
N GLY A 179 -4.86 5.53 -22.80
CA GLY A 179 -5.46 4.22 -22.52
C GLY A 179 -5.26 3.71 -21.10
N SER A 180 -4.45 4.40 -20.28
CA SER A 180 -4.34 4.12 -18.85
C SER A 180 -5.65 4.40 -18.11
N ARG A 181 -5.75 3.89 -16.88
CA ARG A 181 -6.90 4.19 -16.02
C ARG A 181 -6.81 5.62 -15.49
N ALA A 182 -5.61 6.11 -15.20
CA ALA A 182 -5.37 7.51 -14.83
C ALA A 182 -5.90 8.47 -15.90
N MET A 183 -5.65 8.21 -17.20
CA MET A 183 -6.19 9.02 -18.29
C MET A 183 -7.73 9.01 -18.32
N GLN A 184 -8.35 7.83 -18.19
CA GLN A 184 -9.81 7.72 -18.13
C GLN A 184 -10.40 8.48 -16.94
N ARG A 185 -9.72 8.44 -15.80
CA ARG A 185 -10.15 9.13 -14.57
C ARG A 185 -10.16 10.64 -14.74
N LEU A 186 -9.19 11.22 -15.45
CA LEU A 186 -9.20 12.65 -15.81
C LEU A 186 -10.41 13.03 -16.65
N LEU A 187 -10.86 12.16 -17.56
CA LEU A 187 -11.99 12.42 -18.45
C LEU A 187 -13.35 12.21 -17.77
N ILE A 188 -13.42 11.33 -16.77
CA ILE A 188 -14.65 10.98 -16.04
C ILE A 188 -14.82 11.86 -14.79
N ALA A 189 -13.79 12.61 -14.39
CA ALA A 189 -13.73 13.32 -13.11
C ALA A 189 -14.93 14.26 -12.89
N ASP A 190 -15.83 13.83 -11.99
CA ASP A 190 -16.61 14.71 -11.12
C ASP A 190 -15.70 15.23 -9.98
N GLU A 191 -16.12 16.24 -9.23
CA GLU A 191 -15.32 16.96 -8.21
C GLU A 191 -14.57 16.04 -7.22
N ALA A 192 -15.04 14.81 -6.99
CA ALA A 192 -14.39 13.80 -6.16
C ALA A 192 -13.02 13.30 -6.68
N TYR A 193 -12.70 13.47 -7.98
CA TYR A 193 -11.38 13.16 -8.53
C TYR A 193 -10.38 14.32 -8.43
N SER A 194 -10.84 15.53 -8.06
CA SER A 194 -10.01 16.74 -8.00
C SER A 194 -8.87 16.66 -6.97
N MET A 195 -8.92 15.72 -6.02
CA MET A 195 -7.90 15.54 -4.98
C MET A 195 -6.89 14.41 -5.26
N GLY A 196 -6.91 13.75 -6.43
CA GLY A 196 -5.90 12.77 -6.84
C GLY A 196 -5.89 11.40 -6.12
N TRP A 197 -6.60 11.26 -4.99
CA TRP A 197 -6.67 10.01 -4.23
C TRP A 197 -7.73 9.04 -4.75
N ILE A 198 -7.35 7.77 -4.86
CA ILE A 198 -8.19 6.63 -5.17
C ILE A 198 -8.50 5.88 -3.88
N THR A 199 -9.72 6.04 -3.38
CA THR A 199 -10.19 5.27 -2.23
C THR A 199 -10.55 3.84 -2.64
N VAL A 200 -9.76 2.87 -2.18
CA VAL A 200 -10.00 1.44 -2.38
C VAL A 200 -11.05 0.95 -1.37
N GLN A 201 -10.85 1.28 -0.10
CA GLN A 201 -11.79 1.04 1.00
C GLN A 201 -11.66 2.16 2.03
N GLU A 202 -12.80 2.80 2.35
CA GLU A 202 -12.86 3.99 3.21
C GLU A 202 -12.16 3.75 4.56
N GLY A 203 -11.31 4.70 4.95
CA GLY A 203 -10.49 4.63 6.16
C GLY A 203 -9.49 3.47 6.23
N ARG A 204 -9.39 2.58 5.24
CA ARG A 204 -8.55 1.37 5.28
C ARG A 204 -7.44 1.38 4.24
N TYR A 205 -7.76 1.78 3.02
CA TYR A 205 -6.78 1.82 1.94
C TYR A 205 -7.17 2.89 0.93
N ARG A 206 -6.26 3.84 0.73
CA ARG A 206 -6.28 4.77 -0.40
C ARG A 206 -4.87 4.96 -0.96
N TYR A 207 -4.79 5.31 -2.23
CA TYR A 207 -3.52 5.60 -2.89
C TYR A 207 -3.70 6.65 -3.97
N MET A 208 -2.61 7.31 -4.32
CA MET A 208 -2.50 8.26 -5.40
C MET A 208 -1.46 7.72 -6.37
N ALA A 209 -1.76 7.79 -7.66
CA ALA A 209 -0.85 7.37 -8.72
C ALA A 209 -0.72 8.49 -9.74
N ILE A 210 0.51 8.96 -9.92
CA ILE A 210 0.84 10.07 -10.82
C ILE A 210 1.95 9.58 -11.75
N GLY A 211 1.65 9.59 -13.05
CA GLY A 211 2.61 9.33 -14.11
C GLY A 211 2.94 10.63 -14.84
N ALA A 212 4.23 10.83 -15.15
CA ALA A 212 4.81 11.94 -15.92
C ALA A 212 6.35 11.74 -16.01
N GLU A 213 7.12 12.85 -16.04
CA GLU A 213 8.59 12.88 -15.96
C GLU A 213 9.20 11.99 -14.85
N ALA A 214 8.41 11.67 -13.80
CA ALA A 214 8.67 10.61 -12.85
C ALA A 214 7.37 9.90 -12.45
N VAL A 215 7.44 8.59 -12.18
CA VAL A 215 6.30 7.84 -11.61
C VAL A 215 6.30 7.98 -10.10
N MET A 216 5.21 8.53 -9.55
CA MET A 216 5.01 8.68 -8.10
C MET A 216 3.78 7.91 -7.65
N ILE A 217 3.96 7.11 -6.61
CA ILE A 217 2.88 6.44 -5.89
C ILE A 217 2.91 6.87 -4.42
N ARG A 218 1.83 7.47 -3.95
CA ARG A 218 1.56 7.63 -2.51
C ARG A 218 0.49 6.66 -2.08
N GLY A 219 0.56 6.15 -0.87
CA GLY A 219 -0.50 5.30 -0.32
C GLY A 219 -0.62 5.41 1.18
N VAL A 220 -1.82 5.10 1.66
CA VAL A 220 -2.18 5.14 3.07
C VAL A 220 -2.87 3.84 3.47
N LEU A 221 -2.32 3.18 4.49
CA LEU A 221 -2.86 1.96 5.08
C LEU A 221 -3.47 2.29 6.46
N SER A 222 -4.74 1.94 6.63
CA SER A 222 -5.52 2.11 7.87
C SER A 222 -5.54 3.53 8.45
N GLU A 223 -5.38 4.55 7.59
CA GLU A 223 -5.16 5.97 7.97
C GLU A 223 -4.03 6.17 8.99
N TYR A 224 -3.11 5.21 9.07
CA TYR A 224 -1.97 5.21 9.99
C TYR A 224 -0.65 5.27 9.26
N LEU A 225 -0.39 4.34 8.33
CA LEU A 225 0.90 4.25 7.65
C LEU A 225 0.81 4.89 6.26
N GLY A 226 1.47 6.02 6.08
CA GLY A 226 1.71 6.63 4.77
C GLY A 226 2.98 6.09 4.14
N TYR A 227 3.00 6.04 2.81
CA TYR A 227 4.22 5.79 2.03
C TYR A 227 4.23 6.62 0.75
N GLU A 228 5.44 6.93 0.27
CA GLU A 228 5.70 7.55 -1.01
C GLU A 228 6.83 6.80 -1.72
N VAL A 229 6.62 6.46 -2.99
CA VAL A 229 7.61 5.81 -3.84
C VAL A 229 7.70 6.56 -5.15
N ILE A 230 8.92 6.92 -5.57
CA ILE A 230 9.19 7.65 -6.80
C ILE A 230 10.22 6.89 -7.63
N TRP A 231 9.95 6.75 -8.92
CA TRP A 231 10.91 6.33 -9.94
C TRP A 231 11.18 7.50 -10.88
N ALA A 232 12.44 7.92 -10.93
CA ALA A 232 12.90 8.88 -11.93
C ALA A 232 13.09 8.16 -13.28
N ASN A 233 12.71 8.83 -14.37
CA ASN A 233 12.96 8.35 -15.74
C ASN A 233 14.44 8.43 -16.14
#